data_AF-A0A534B8H4-F1
#
_entry.id   AF-A0A534B8H4-F1
#
_cell.length_a   1.000
_cell.length_b   1.000
_cell.length_c   1.000
_cell.angle_alpha   90.00
_cell.angle_beta   90.00
_cell.angle_gamma   90.00
#
_symmetry.space_group_name_H-M   'P 1'
#
loop_
_entity.id
_entity.type
_entity.pdbx_description
1 polymer ?
#
loop_
_entity_poly.entity_id
_entity_poly.type
_entity_poly.pdbx_seq_one_letter_code
_entity_poly.pdbx_strand_id
1 'polypeptide(L)'
;MRASGHWRASAHRTPRLRRSRTLRLKPGSRWPHRSPGSGAAAAALIALVAYGCRSLPATAPAGPPGDGAVIARFAASLVGAPYQFGGADVAGFDCSGLARYVHERAGLVIPRTAAEQRRAAHPVPLAALAP
;
A
#
# COMPACT_ATOMS: atom_id res chain seq x y z
N MET A 1 38.00 7.72 -9.24
CA MET A 1 37.04 6.99 -10.10
C MET A 1 35.64 7.51 -9.79
N ARG A 2 35.13 8.45 -10.60
CA ARG A 2 33.77 9.01 -10.47
C ARG A 2 32.90 8.33 -11.53
N ALA A 3 31.87 7.61 -11.11
CA ALA A 3 30.84 7.11 -12.02
C ALA A 3 29.67 8.11 -12.00
N SER A 4 29.61 8.98 -13.00
CA SER A 4 28.45 9.85 -13.26
C SER A 4 27.39 9.05 -14.01
N GLY A 5 26.35 8.61 -13.29
CA GLY A 5 25.15 8.02 -13.89
C GLY A 5 24.18 9.14 -14.28
N HIS A 6 24.00 9.35 -15.57
CA HIS A 6 23.06 10.33 -16.13
C HIS A 6 21.68 9.67 -16.28
N TRP A 7 20.73 10.01 -15.41
CA TRP A 7 19.33 9.59 -15.56
C TRP A 7 18.64 10.46 -16.61
N ARG A 8 18.26 9.86 -17.75
CA ARG A 8 17.40 10.52 -18.75
C ARG A 8 15.95 10.55 -18.22
N ALA A 9 15.42 11.75 -17.99
CA ALA A 9 14.00 11.96 -17.77
C ALA A 9 13.22 11.64 -19.06
N SER A 10 12.27 10.71 -18.99
CA SER A 10 11.33 10.43 -20.08
C SER A 10 10.32 11.57 -20.20
N ALA A 11 10.28 12.21 -21.37
CA ALA A 11 9.34 13.27 -21.68
C ALA A 11 7.90 12.75 -21.69
N HIS A 12 7.03 13.36 -20.88
CA HIS A 12 5.60 13.09 -20.88
C HIS A 12 4.96 13.62 -22.19
N ARG A 13 4.39 12.72 -23.00
CA ARG A 13 3.54 13.09 -24.13
C ARG A 13 2.23 13.66 -23.59
N THR A 14 1.92 14.90 -23.93
CA THR A 14 0.64 15.54 -23.62
C THR A 14 -0.47 14.95 -24.50
N PRO A 15 -1.66 14.62 -23.95
CA PRO A 15 -2.79 14.21 -24.77
C PRO A 15 -3.35 15.45 -25.49
N ARG A 16 -3.41 15.40 -26.82
CA ARG A 16 -4.12 16.41 -27.63
C ARG A 16 -5.61 16.34 -27.31
N LEU A 17 -6.17 17.42 -26.77
CA LEU A 17 -7.61 17.57 -26.56
C LEU A 17 -8.32 17.54 -27.91
N ARG A 18 -9.11 16.49 -28.14
CA ARG A 18 -9.96 16.31 -29.31
C ARG A 18 -11.08 17.36 -29.25
N ARG A 19 -11.07 18.32 -30.20
CA ARG A 19 -12.12 19.34 -30.32
C ARG A 19 -13.50 18.67 -30.40
N SER A 20 -14.33 18.97 -29.41
CA SER A 20 -15.71 18.51 -29.32
C SER A 20 -16.53 19.13 -30.44
N ARG A 21 -16.93 18.30 -31.41
CA ARG A 21 -17.95 18.66 -32.42
C ARG A 21 -19.27 18.83 -31.67
N THR A 22 -19.74 20.07 -31.53
CA THR A 22 -21.04 20.35 -30.89
C THR A 22 -22.15 19.83 -31.81
N LEU A 23 -22.76 18.72 -31.43
CA LEU A 23 -24.01 18.25 -32.04
C LEU A 23 -25.13 19.16 -31.56
N ARG A 24 -25.66 19.97 -32.48
CA ARG A 24 -26.82 20.84 -32.27
C ARG A 24 -28.06 19.97 -32.06
N LEU A 25 -28.50 19.83 -30.81
CA LEU A 25 -29.71 19.08 -30.47
C LEU A 25 -30.96 19.84 -30.93
N LYS A 26 -31.85 19.16 -31.66
CA LYS A 26 -33.19 19.65 -32.02
C LYS A 26 -34.05 19.78 -30.76
N PRO A 27 -34.74 20.91 -30.51
CA PRO A 27 -35.71 21.01 -29.43
C PRO A 27 -36.93 20.15 -29.78
N GLY A 28 -37.34 19.24 -28.90
CA GLY A 28 -38.61 18.52 -29.03
C GLY A 28 -38.60 17.00 -28.75
N SER A 29 -37.48 16.39 -28.38
CA SER A 29 -37.50 14.98 -27.97
C SER A 29 -37.91 14.86 -26.49
N ARG A 30 -39.14 14.40 -26.25
CA ARG A 30 -39.57 13.89 -24.95
C ARG A 30 -38.70 12.69 -24.58
N TRP A 31 -37.94 12.81 -23.51
CA TRP A 31 -37.21 11.68 -22.94
C TRP A 31 -38.23 10.70 -22.34
N PRO A 32 -38.20 9.40 -22.70
CA PRO A 32 -38.95 8.42 -21.94
C PRO A 32 -38.34 8.36 -20.54
N HIS A 33 -39.14 8.65 -19.52
CA HIS A 33 -38.78 8.37 -18.13
C HIS A 33 -38.60 6.86 -17.99
N ARG A 34 -37.34 6.40 -18.07
CA ARG A 34 -36.97 5.06 -17.61
C ARG A 34 -37.05 5.07 -16.09
N SER A 35 -38.09 4.44 -15.56
CA SER A 35 -38.14 4.01 -14.17
C SER A 35 -36.83 3.26 -13.85
N PRO A 36 -36.12 3.59 -12.75
CA PRO A 36 -34.95 2.83 -12.36
C PRO A 36 -35.42 1.40 -12.03
N GLY A 37 -35.08 0.46 -12.90
CA GLY A 37 -35.30 -0.96 -12.66
C GLY A 37 -34.51 -1.43 -11.45
N SER A 38 -35.07 -2.39 -10.72
CA SER A 38 -34.60 -2.97 -9.46
C SER A 38 -33.19 -3.58 -9.44
N GLY A 39 -32.37 -3.39 -10.49
CA GLY A 39 -30.99 -3.87 -10.59
C GLY A 39 -29.95 -2.99 -9.89
N ALA A 40 -30.27 -1.75 -9.53
CA ALA A 40 -29.34 -0.87 -8.81
C ALA A 40 -29.02 -1.37 -7.39
N ALA A 41 -29.95 -2.08 -6.75
CA ALA A 41 -29.76 -2.62 -5.40
C ALA A 41 -28.76 -3.79 -5.38
N ALA A 42 -28.73 -4.63 -6.41
CA ALA A 42 -27.81 -5.77 -6.49
C ALA A 42 -26.36 -5.34 -6.75
N ALA A 43 -26.14 -4.32 -7.57
CA ALA A 43 -24.80 -3.78 -7.83
C ALA A 43 -24.20 -3.08 -6.59
N ALA A 44 -25.03 -2.42 -5.78
CA ALA A 44 -24.60 -1.78 -4.54
C ALA A 44 -24.17 -2.80 -3.46
N LEU A 45 -24.83 -3.96 -3.38
CA LEU A 45 -24.47 -5.03 -2.44
C LEU A 45 -23.15 -5.72 -2.80
N ILE A 46 -22.88 -5.94 -4.09
CA ILE A 46 -21.60 -6.52 -4.57
C ILE A 46 -20.43 -5.56 -4.32
N ALA A 47 -20.64 -4.25 -4.50
CA ALA A 47 -19.64 -3.23 -4.20
C ALA A 47 -19.31 -3.12 -2.69
N LEU A 48 -20.30 -3.36 -1.81
CA LEU A 48 -20.10 -3.37 -0.36
C LEU A 48 -19.23 -4.54 0.13
N VAL A 49 -19.41 -5.73 -0.45
CA VAL A 49 -18.61 -6.93 -0.13
C VAL A 49 -17.16 -6.75 -0.60
N ALA A 50 -16.94 -6.13 -1.76
CA ALA A 50 -15.59 -5.84 -2.27
C ALA A 50 -14.85 -4.76 -1.46
N TYR A 51 -15.58 -3.80 -0.85
CA TYR A 51 -15.01 -2.81 0.07
C TYR A 51 -14.82 -3.34 1.50
N GLY A 52 -15.46 -4.44 1.87
CA GLY A 52 -15.38 -5.05 3.21
C GLY A 52 -14.02 -5.69 3.54
N CYS A 53 -13.20 -6.01 2.54
CA CYS A 53 -11.80 -6.43 2.73
C CYS A 53 -10.83 -5.24 2.86
N ARG A 54 -11.31 -4.07 3.30
CA ARG A 54 -10.45 -2.94 3.64
C ARG A 54 -9.75 -3.24 4.96
N SER A 55 -8.59 -3.92 4.84
CA SER A 55 -7.48 -3.86 5.79
C SER A 55 -7.88 -3.98 7.24
N LEU A 56 -8.15 -5.21 7.70
CA LEU A 56 -8.17 -5.47 9.14
C LEU A 56 -6.82 -4.96 9.70
N PRO A 57 -6.84 -4.10 10.73
CA PRO A 57 -5.60 -3.68 11.37
C PRO A 57 -4.90 -4.95 11.85
N ALA A 58 -3.66 -5.13 11.38
CA ALA A 58 -2.85 -6.24 11.80
C ALA A 58 -2.72 -6.14 13.34
N THR A 59 -3.38 -7.07 14.03
CA THR A 59 -3.45 -7.08 15.49
C THR A 59 -2.04 -7.21 16.04
N ALA A 60 -1.72 -6.50 17.12
CA ALA A 60 -0.40 -6.55 17.71
C ALA A 60 0.01 -8.02 17.99
N PRO A 61 1.28 -8.39 17.77
CA PRO A 61 1.76 -9.72 18.10
C PRO A 61 1.50 -10.04 19.58
N ALA A 62 0.98 -11.25 19.86
CA ALA A 62 0.85 -11.73 21.23
C ALA A 62 2.17 -12.36 21.69
N GLY A 63 2.84 -11.76 22.68
CA GLY A 63 4.10 -12.24 23.25
C GLY A 63 4.80 -11.16 24.08
N PRO A 64 5.87 -11.49 24.83
CA PRO A 64 6.71 -10.48 25.47
C PRO A 64 7.27 -9.49 24.44
N PRO A 65 7.45 -8.20 24.80
CA PRO A 65 8.15 -7.25 23.95
C PRO A 65 9.54 -7.79 23.56
N GLY A 66 9.85 -7.74 22.26
CA GLY A 66 11.15 -8.18 21.73
C GLY A 66 11.34 -9.68 21.54
N ASP A 67 10.30 -10.51 21.65
CA ASP A 67 10.35 -11.88 21.14
C ASP A 67 10.42 -11.86 19.60
N GLY A 68 11.61 -12.15 19.07
CA GLY A 68 11.88 -12.10 17.63
C GLY A 68 11.05 -13.12 16.83
N ALA A 69 10.75 -14.30 17.39
CA ALA A 69 9.91 -15.30 16.74
C ALA A 69 8.46 -14.82 16.59
N VAL A 70 7.97 -14.01 17.55
CA VAL A 70 6.65 -13.39 17.50
C VAL A 70 6.62 -12.25 16.47
N ILE A 71 7.66 -11.40 16.44
CA ILE A 71 7.81 -10.32 15.45
C ILE A 71 7.87 -10.90 14.03
N ALA A 72 8.66 -11.95 13.81
CA ALA A 72 8.81 -12.61 12.51
C ALA A 72 7.49 -13.24 12.02
N ARG A 73 6.75 -13.93 12.92
CA ARG A 73 5.43 -14.48 12.60
C ARG A 73 4.42 -13.39 12.23
N PHE A 74 4.45 -12.27 12.93
CA PHE A 74 3.60 -11.13 12.59
C PHE A 74 3.98 -10.53 11.24
N ALA A 75 5.27 -10.36 10.95
CA ALA A 75 5.74 -9.92 9.63
C ALA A 75 5.27 -10.86 8.51
N ALA A 76 5.32 -12.17 8.75
CA ALA A 76 4.85 -13.17 7.79
C ALA A 76 3.33 -13.06 7.51
N SER A 77 2.52 -12.63 8.48
CA SER A 77 1.08 -12.39 8.28
C SER A 77 0.78 -11.23 7.31
N LEU A 78 1.78 -10.36 7.06
CA LEU A 78 1.67 -9.22 6.16
C LEU A 78 2.09 -9.54 4.71
N VAL A 79 2.45 -10.81 4.43
CA VAL A 79 2.78 -11.26 3.07
C VAL A 79 1.58 -11.00 2.15
N GLY A 80 1.86 -10.36 1.01
CA GLY A 80 0.86 -9.90 0.05
C GLY A 80 0.61 -8.39 0.09
N ALA A 81 1.03 -7.69 1.14
CA ALA A 81 1.07 -6.23 1.12
C ALA A 81 2.04 -5.73 0.01
N PRO A 82 1.67 -4.71 -0.77
CA PRO A 82 2.48 -4.26 -1.88
C PRO A 82 3.77 -3.58 -1.40
N TYR A 83 4.81 -3.67 -2.22
CA TYR A 83 6.00 -2.85 -2.01
C TYR A 83 5.71 -1.39 -2.40
N GLN A 84 6.03 -0.45 -1.52
CA GLN A 84 5.94 0.98 -1.79
C GLN A 84 7.18 1.67 -1.21
N PHE A 85 7.95 2.35 -2.06
CA PHE A 85 9.09 3.15 -1.59
C PHE A 85 8.61 4.25 -0.64
N GLY A 86 9.16 4.31 0.57
CA GLY A 86 8.69 5.21 1.62
C GLY A 86 7.49 4.67 2.42
N GLY A 87 6.92 3.52 2.03
CA GLY A 87 5.77 2.89 2.68
C GLY A 87 6.11 2.32 4.06
N ALA A 88 5.17 2.44 5.00
CA ALA A 88 5.34 2.01 6.40
C ALA A 88 4.03 1.53 7.03
N ASP A 89 3.06 1.11 6.22
CA ASP A 89 1.77 0.59 6.69
C ASP A 89 1.22 -0.49 5.73
N VAL A 90 0.06 -1.04 6.07
CA VAL A 90 -0.58 -2.13 5.32
C VAL A 90 -1.01 -1.74 3.90
N ALA A 91 -1.04 -0.45 3.54
CA ALA A 91 -1.28 -0.02 2.17
C ALA A 91 -0.02 -0.13 1.30
N GLY A 92 1.16 -0.22 1.92
CA GLY A 92 2.42 -0.53 1.26
C GLY A 92 3.63 -0.38 2.16
N PHE A 93 4.61 -1.25 1.98
CA PHE A 93 5.85 -1.25 2.77
C PHE A 93 7.09 -1.07 1.89
N ASP A 94 8.08 -0.33 2.40
CA ASP A 94 9.48 -0.55 2.01
C ASP A 94 10.20 -1.45 3.02
N CYS A 95 11.46 -1.77 2.73
CA CYS A 95 12.26 -2.68 3.55
C CYS A 95 12.33 -2.28 5.03
N SER A 96 12.62 -1.01 5.32
CA SER A 96 12.77 -0.53 6.69
C SER A 96 11.45 -0.12 7.33
N GLY A 97 10.44 0.20 6.52
CA GLY A 97 9.07 0.48 6.92
C GLY A 97 8.37 -0.77 7.45
N LEU A 98 8.51 -1.92 6.79
CA LEU A 98 8.02 -3.20 7.31
C LEU A 98 8.68 -3.53 8.65
N ALA A 99 10.02 -3.48 8.71
CA ALA A 99 10.78 -3.78 9.92
C ALA A 99 10.32 -2.88 11.09
N ARG A 100 10.23 -1.58 10.85
CA ARG A 100 9.76 -0.62 11.86
C ARG A 100 8.32 -0.91 12.29
N TYR A 101 7.43 -1.18 11.32
CA TYR A 101 6.04 -1.48 11.59
C TYR A 101 5.93 -2.64 12.58
N VAL A 102 6.54 -3.79 12.28
CA VAL A 102 6.38 -5.00 13.11
C VAL A 102 7.06 -4.87 14.49
N HIS A 103 8.18 -4.17 14.58
CA HIS A 103 8.85 -3.90 15.87
C HIS A 103 8.00 -2.98 16.76
N GLU A 104 7.40 -1.93 16.20
CA GLU A 104 6.53 -1.01 16.97
C GLU A 104 5.35 -1.73 17.60
N ARG A 105 4.77 -2.75 16.92
CA ARG A 105 3.65 -3.54 17.47
C ARG A 105 4.11 -4.47 18.60
N ALA A 106 5.40 -4.81 18.63
CA ALA A 106 6.05 -5.48 19.76
C ALA A 106 6.60 -4.51 20.81
N GLY A 107 6.24 -3.21 20.74
CA GLY A 107 6.69 -2.18 21.70
C GLY A 107 8.12 -1.67 21.49
N LEU A 108 8.76 -2.00 20.36
CA LEU A 108 10.12 -1.60 20.03
C LEU A 108 10.12 -0.50 18.96
N VAL A 109 10.57 0.70 19.32
CA VAL A 109 10.71 1.81 18.37
C VAL A 109 12.10 1.78 17.76
N ILE A 110 12.19 1.55 16.45
CA ILE A 110 13.44 1.56 15.69
C ILE A 110 13.46 2.70 14.66
N PRO A 111 14.65 3.16 14.21
CA PRO A 111 14.76 4.23 13.22
C PRO A 111 14.02 3.94 11.90
N ARG A 112 13.65 4.98 11.15
CA ARG A 112 12.86 4.84 9.91
C ARG A 112 13.65 4.20 8.77
N THR A 113 14.93 4.51 8.64
CA THR A 113 15.73 4.07 7.49
C THR A 113 16.56 2.83 7.81
N ALA A 114 16.77 1.97 6.81
CA ALA A 114 17.62 0.79 6.96
C ALA A 114 19.06 1.14 7.40
N ALA A 115 19.57 2.30 6.95
CA ALA A 115 20.90 2.76 7.33
C ALA A 115 21.00 3.08 8.82
N GLU A 116 20.01 3.77 9.37
CA GLU A 116 19.94 4.09 10.80
C GLU A 116 19.64 2.84 11.63
N GLN A 117 18.76 1.96 11.17
CA GLN A 117 18.47 0.68 11.84
C GLN A 117 19.74 -0.15 12.02
N ARG A 118 20.58 -0.28 10.98
CA ARG A 118 21.88 -0.97 11.09
C ARG A 118 22.85 -0.28 12.05
N ARG A 119 22.85 1.05 12.11
CA ARG A 119 23.73 1.81 13.03
C ARG A 119 23.29 1.70 14.49
N ALA A 120 21.99 1.58 14.72
CA ALA A 120 21.41 1.44 16.06
C ALA A 120 21.42 0.00 16.59
N ALA A 121 21.54 -1.00 15.70
CA ALA A 121 21.53 -2.41 16.07
C ALA A 121 22.84 -2.87 16.74
N HIS A 122 22.72 -3.86 17.62
CA HIS A 122 23.86 -4.60 18.14
C HIS A 122 24.31 -5.66 17.11
N PRO A 123 25.60 -5.73 16.74
CA PRO A 123 26.10 -6.76 15.84
C PRO A 123 25.96 -8.17 16.46
N VAL A 124 25.42 -9.11 15.68
CA VAL A 124 25.31 -10.53 16.05
C VAL A 124 26.08 -11.37 15.03
N PRO A 125 26.98 -12.28 15.45
CA PRO A 125 27.64 -13.21 14.54
C PRO A 125 26.64 -14.09 13.81
N LEU A 126 26.92 -14.47 12.55
CA LEU A 126 26.00 -15.29 11.74
C LEU A 126 25.64 -16.62 12.43
N ALA A 127 26.59 -17.25 13.11
CA ALA A 127 26.36 -18.50 13.84
C ALA A 127 25.47 -18.35 15.08
N ALA A 128 25.23 -17.11 15.53
CA ALA A 128 24.43 -16.78 16.71
C ALA A 128 23.08 -16.14 16.35
N LEU A 129 22.71 -16.08 15.08
CA LEU A 129 21.39 -15.60 14.67
C LEU A 129 20.30 -16.52 15.24
N ALA A 130 19.29 -15.91 15.83
CA ALA A 130 18.10 -16.55 16.34
C ALA A 130 16.86 -15.81 15.83
N PRO A 131 15.69 -16.48 15.81
CA PRO A 131 14.41 -15.83 15.54
C PRO A 131 14.16 -14.62 16.43
#